data_AF-X1D3M0-F1
#
_entry.id   AF-X1D3M0-F1
#
_cell.length_a   1.000
_cell.length_b   1.000
_cell.length_c   1.000
_cell.angle_alpha   90.00
_cell.angle_beta   90.00
_cell.angle_gamma   90.00
#
_symmetry.space_group_name_H-M   'P 1'
#
loop_
_entity.id
_entity.type
_entity.pdbx_description
1 polymer ?
#
loop_
_entity_poly.entity_id
_entity_poly.type
_entity_poly.pdbx_seq_one_letter_code
_entity_poly.pdbx_strand_id
1 'polypeptide(L)'
;MVSIIAWVRRRRLPEEERFNIEFQLRLPGWGGGAWDKVLSVVLVVAILGALGTLGYVIAKPKVGERFTELYILGMGGKAEDYPQELTIGEEGKVIVGIINREHERVSYHVEVMIDNVKNNEVGPIELEHDEKWEGIV
;
A
#
# COMPACT_ATOMS: atom_id res chain seq x y z
N MET A 1 25.26 38.09 24.61
CA MET A 1 25.67 39.41 24.08
C MET A 1 26.71 39.29 22.95
N VAL A 2 26.59 38.31 22.03
CA VAL A 2 27.54 38.10 20.91
C VAL A 2 26.85 38.16 19.53
N SER A 3 25.52 38.03 19.46
CA SER A 3 24.80 38.03 18.17
C SER A 3 24.56 39.41 17.55
N ILE A 4 24.45 40.48 18.35
CA ILE A 4 24.10 41.82 17.81
C ILE A 4 25.32 42.46 17.13
N ILE A 5 26.52 42.29 17.68
CA ILE A 5 27.77 42.80 17.09
C ILE A 5 28.08 42.08 15.78
N ALA A 6 27.84 40.76 15.71
CA ALA A 6 28.00 39.99 14.48
C ALA A 6 27.02 40.43 13.38
N TRP A 7 25.78 40.79 13.74
CA TRP A 7 24.78 41.27 12.78
C TRP A 7 25.08 42.68 12.25
N VAL A 8 25.55 43.59 13.10
CA VAL A 8 25.93 44.96 12.68
C VAL A 8 27.18 44.94 11.80
N ARG A 9 28.16 44.08 12.06
CA ARG A 9 29.36 43.93 11.21
C ARG A 9 29.00 43.37 9.82
N ARG A 10 27.99 42.51 9.73
CA ARG A 10 27.53 41.90 8.46
C ARG A 10 26.84 42.89 7.51
N ARG A 11 26.39 44.05 7.99
CA ARG A 11 25.79 45.12 7.16
C ARG A 11 26.79 46.12 6.58
N ARG A 12 28.09 46.04 6.94
CA ARG A 12 29.16 46.92 6.42
C ARG A 12 30.15 46.19 5.48
N LEU A 13 29.73 45.09 4.87
CA LEU A 13 30.55 44.41 3.86
C LEU A 13 30.35 45.10 2.50
N PRO A 14 31.43 45.55 1.83
CA PRO A 14 31.38 46.17 0.50
C PRO A 14 30.76 45.22 -0.52
N GLU A 15 30.10 45.78 -1.55
CA GLU A 15 29.40 45.02 -2.59
C GLU A 15 30.30 44.02 -3.36
N GLU A 16 31.62 44.18 -3.26
CA GLU A 16 32.65 43.45 -4.01
C GLU A 16 32.90 42.01 -3.52
N GLU A 17 32.46 41.64 -2.31
CA GLU A 17 32.57 40.27 -1.76
C GLU A 17 31.22 39.53 -1.71
N ARG A 18 30.15 40.08 -2.29
CA ARG A 18 28.89 39.34 -2.41
C ARG A 18 29.15 38.13 -3.29
N PHE A 19 29.20 36.96 -2.66
CA PHE A 19 29.29 35.65 -3.30
C PHE A 19 28.15 35.53 -4.31
N ASN A 20 28.42 35.89 -5.56
CA ASN A 20 27.55 35.65 -6.69
C ASN A 20 27.58 34.15 -6.91
N ILE A 21 26.65 33.45 -6.27
CA ILE A 21 26.25 32.15 -6.77
C ILE A 21 25.51 32.47 -8.07
N GLU A 22 26.27 32.58 -9.15
CA GLU A 22 25.73 32.31 -10.47
C GLU A 22 25.24 30.87 -10.40
N PHE A 23 23.96 30.71 -10.04
CA PHE A 23 23.22 29.51 -10.38
C PHE A 23 23.15 29.50 -11.90
N GLN A 24 24.22 29.02 -12.53
CA GLN A 24 24.17 28.54 -13.89
C GLN A 24 23.28 27.29 -13.86
N LEU A 25 21.97 27.52 -13.80
CA LEU A 25 20.97 26.56 -14.19
C LEU A 25 21.12 26.39 -15.70
N ARG A 26 22.21 25.74 -16.12
CA ARG A 26 22.32 25.21 -17.47
C ARG A 26 21.32 24.09 -17.55
N LEU A 27 20.11 24.44 -17.99
CA LEU A 27 19.20 23.50 -18.61
C LEU A 27 20.02 22.77 -19.69
N PRO A 28 20.20 21.44 -19.60
CA PRO A 28 20.87 20.70 -20.65
C PRO A 28 20.01 20.85 -21.92
N GLY A 29 20.54 21.53 -22.94
CA GLY A 29 19.82 21.80 -24.19
C GLY A 29 20.11 23.13 -24.90
N TRP A 30 20.95 24.01 -24.34
CA TRP A 30 21.38 25.27 -24.98
C TRP A 30 22.82 25.24 -25.51
N GLY A 31 23.24 24.09 -26.06
CA GLY A 31 24.39 23.98 -26.97
C GLY A 31 23.89 23.60 -28.36
N GLY A 32 24.13 24.43 -29.37
CA GLY A 32 23.64 24.19 -30.74
C GLY A 32 24.33 23.01 -31.45
N GLY A 33 24.04 21.78 -31.05
CA GLY A 33 24.54 20.55 -31.67
C GLY A 33 23.42 19.56 -31.99
N ALA A 34 23.62 18.70 -33.00
CA ALA A 34 22.65 17.68 -33.38
C ALA A 34 22.31 16.73 -32.21
N TRP A 35 23.29 16.46 -31.34
CA TRP A 35 23.13 15.62 -30.15
C TRP A 35 22.19 16.20 -29.10
N ASP A 36 22.20 17.51 -28.87
CA ASP A 36 21.29 18.16 -27.90
C ASP A 36 19.84 18.11 -28.39
N LYS A 37 19.63 18.23 -29.71
CA LYS A 37 18.31 18.09 -30.34
C LYS A 37 17.80 16.65 -30.25
N VAL A 38 18.65 15.67 -30.51
CA VAL A 38 18.31 14.24 -30.34
C VAL A 38 17.98 13.95 -28.89
N LEU A 39 18.79 14.41 -27.94
CA LEU A 39 18.57 14.21 -26.51
C LEU A 39 17.25 14.84 -26.04
N SER A 40 16.93 16.04 -26.52
CA SER A 40 15.68 16.72 -26.23
C SER A 40 14.47 15.96 -26.76
N VAL A 41 14.53 15.43 -27.99
CA VAL A 41 13.45 14.62 -28.57
C VAL A 41 13.26 13.32 -27.76
N VAL A 42 14.34 12.64 -27.42
CA VAL A 42 14.29 11.43 -26.57
C VAL A 42 13.67 11.75 -25.22
N LEU A 43 14.05 12.87 -24.59
CA LEU A 43 13.48 13.30 -23.31
C LEU A 43 11.97 13.53 -23.40
N VAL A 44 11.51 14.24 -24.44
CA VAL A 44 10.07 14.47 -24.66
C VAL A 44 9.33 13.14 -24.84
N VAL A 45 9.85 12.23 -25.65
CA VAL A 45 9.25 10.90 -25.85
C VAL A 45 9.22 10.09 -24.55
N ALA A 46 10.28 10.15 -23.75
CA ALA A 46 10.34 9.48 -22.45
C ALA A 46 9.29 10.03 -21.47
N ILE A 47 9.12 11.36 -21.42
CA ILE A 47 8.10 12.01 -20.58
C ILE A 47 6.70 11.61 -21.04
N LEU A 48 6.42 11.65 -22.34
CA LEU A 48 5.13 11.23 -22.90
C LEU A 48 4.85 9.74 -22.62
N GLY A 49 5.87 8.90 -22.77
CA GLY A 49 5.80 7.47 -22.43
C GLY A 49 5.50 7.26 -20.94
N ALA A 50 6.20 7.95 -20.05
CA ALA A 50 5.97 7.88 -18.61
C ALA A 50 4.53 8.29 -18.25
N LEU A 51 4.06 9.42 -18.77
CA LEU A 51 2.67 9.87 -18.58
C LEU A 51 1.65 8.88 -19.13
N GLY A 52 1.90 8.31 -20.31
CA GLY A 52 1.06 7.30 -20.92
C GLY A 52 0.99 6.02 -20.08
N THR A 53 2.13 5.53 -19.59
CA THR A 53 2.18 4.35 -18.70
C THR A 53 1.48 4.61 -17.36
N LEU A 54 1.66 5.79 -16.78
CA LEU A 54 0.98 6.19 -15.54
C LEU A 54 -0.54 6.22 -15.74
N GLY A 55 -1.01 6.85 -16.82
CA GLY A 55 -2.43 6.86 -17.17
C GLY A 55 -2.98 5.44 -17.40
N TYR A 56 -2.22 4.58 -18.07
CA TYR A 56 -2.60 3.18 -18.31
C TYR A 56 -2.77 2.39 -17.01
N VAL A 57 -1.82 2.49 -16.08
CA VAL A 57 -1.86 1.79 -14.79
C VAL A 57 -3.04 2.26 -13.93
N ILE A 58 -3.36 3.55 -13.94
CA ILE A 58 -4.51 4.10 -13.21
C ILE A 58 -5.83 3.63 -13.83
N ALA A 59 -5.93 3.64 -15.16
CA ALA A 59 -7.16 3.26 -15.88
C ALA A 59 -7.45 1.74 -15.82
N LYS A 60 -6.39 0.92 -15.70
CA LYS A 60 -6.49 -0.53 -15.55
C LYS A 60 -5.75 -0.94 -14.28
N PRO A 61 -6.35 -0.75 -13.09
CA PRO A 61 -5.79 -1.33 -11.90
C PRO A 61 -5.64 -2.82 -12.16
N LYS A 62 -4.42 -3.35 -11.96
CA LYS A 62 -4.23 -4.79 -11.99
C LYS A 62 -5.14 -5.33 -10.90
N VAL A 63 -6.12 -6.14 -11.29
CA VAL A 63 -6.86 -7.00 -10.36
C VAL A 63 -5.79 -7.69 -9.54
N GLY A 64 -5.84 -7.53 -8.22
CA GLY A 64 -4.84 -8.09 -7.32
C GLY A 64 -4.83 -9.60 -7.43
N GLU A 65 -3.99 -10.26 -6.64
CA GLU A 65 -4.17 -11.69 -6.42
C GLU A 65 -5.60 -11.93 -5.93
N ARG A 66 -6.26 -12.92 -6.52
CA ARG A 66 -7.58 -13.36 -6.09
C ARG A 66 -7.39 -14.40 -4.99
N PHE A 67 -7.92 -14.12 -3.81
CA PHE A 67 -7.87 -15.04 -2.69
C PHE A 67 -9.02 -14.77 -1.71
N THR A 68 -9.25 -15.71 -0.81
CA THR A 68 -10.09 -15.51 0.38
C THR A 68 -9.19 -15.34 1.60
N GLU A 69 -9.44 -14.32 2.42
CA GLU A 69 -8.82 -14.24 3.74
C GLU A 69 -9.67 -15.06 4.72
N LEU A 70 -9.06 -16.07 5.34
CA LEU A 70 -9.68 -16.89 6.37
C LEU A 70 -8.84 -16.81 7.65
N TYR A 71 -9.47 -16.51 8.77
CA TYR A 71 -8.81 -16.46 10.08
C TYR A 71 -9.70 -16.93 11.21
N ILE A 72 -9.07 -17.29 12.31
CA ILE A 72 -9.71 -17.75 13.55
C ILE A 72 -9.27 -16.82 14.68
N LEU A 73 -10.23 -16.39 15.48
CA LEU A 73 -10.01 -15.56 16.66
C LEU A 73 -10.52 -16.30 17.90
N GLY A 74 -9.89 -16.03 19.04
CA GLY A 74 -10.45 -16.37 20.34
C GLY A 74 -11.67 -15.48 20.66
N MET A 75 -12.38 -15.80 21.73
CA MET A 75 -13.56 -15.06 22.17
C MET A 75 -13.27 -13.58 22.51
N GLY A 76 -12.00 -13.21 22.71
CA GLY A 76 -11.56 -11.83 22.86
C GLY A 76 -11.47 -11.03 21.55
N GLY A 77 -11.83 -11.62 20.40
CA GLY A 77 -11.80 -10.95 19.09
C GLY A 77 -10.39 -10.73 18.53
N LYS A 78 -9.42 -11.51 18.99
CA LYS A 78 -8.03 -11.45 18.55
C LYS A 78 -7.56 -12.83 18.12
N ALA A 79 -6.54 -12.87 17.27
CA ALA A 79 -5.88 -14.10 16.81
C ALA A 79 -4.94 -14.69 17.89
N GLU A 80 -5.36 -14.61 19.15
CA GLU A 80 -4.70 -15.15 20.34
C GLU A 80 -5.77 -15.79 21.22
N ASP A 81 -5.35 -16.67 22.13
CA ASP A 81 -6.22 -17.27 23.16
C ASP A 81 -7.47 -18.02 22.64
N TYR A 82 -7.43 -18.55 21.41
CA TYR A 82 -8.41 -19.54 20.95
C TYR A 82 -8.08 -20.93 21.55
N PRO A 83 -9.08 -21.77 21.85
CA PRO A 83 -8.82 -23.11 22.40
C PRO A 83 -7.97 -23.95 21.44
N GLN A 84 -6.84 -24.47 21.94
CA GLN A 84 -5.93 -25.35 21.18
C GLN A 84 -6.04 -26.81 21.61
N GLU A 85 -6.48 -27.04 22.85
CA GLU A 85 -6.73 -28.35 23.42
C GLU A 85 -8.15 -28.36 23.97
N LEU A 86 -8.89 -29.43 23.72
CA LEU A 86 -10.23 -29.64 24.25
C LEU A 86 -10.31 -31.03 24.86
N THR A 87 -10.89 -31.12 26.06
CA THR A 87 -11.16 -32.40 26.71
C THR A 87 -12.53 -32.95 26.32
N ILE A 88 -12.74 -34.26 26.47
CA ILE A 88 -14.01 -34.88 26.13
C ILE A 88 -15.14 -34.28 26.98
N GLY A 89 -16.14 -33.70 26.32
CA GLY A 89 -17.27 -33.02 26.97
C GLY A 89 -17.09 -31.52 27.17
N GLU A 90 -15.94 -30.97 26.78
CA GLU A 90 -15.67 -29.53 26.78
C GLU A 90 -16.17 -28.87 25.49
N GLU A 91 -16.79 -27.69 25.60
CA GLU A 91 -17.25 -26.89 24.46
C GLU A 91 -16.20 -25.82 24.13
N GLY A 92 -15.47 -26.01 23.04
CA GLY A 92 -14.58 -24.98 22.49
C GLY A 92 -15.35 -24.03 21.59
N LYS A 93 -15.17 -22.71 21.79
CA LYS A 93 -15.76 -21.68 20.92
C LYS A 93 -14.67 -20.86 20.28
N VAL A 94 -14.81 -20.63 18.98
CA VAL A 94 -13.94 -19.74 18.22
C VAL A 94 -14.76 -18.83 17.34
N ILE A 95 -14.18 -17.71 16.94
CA ILE A 95 -14.76 -16.82 15.94
C ILE A 95 -14.03 -17.07 14.63
N VAL A 96 -14.77 -17.43 13.58
CA VAL A 96 -14.23 -17.54 12.23
C VAL A 96 -14.53 -16.27 11.46
N GLY A 97 -13.53 -15.72 10.78
CA GLY A 97 -13.66 -14.58 9.89
C GLY A 97 -13.33 -14.95 8.46
N ILE A 98 -14.15 -14.47 7.51
CA ILE A 98 -13.99 -14.64 6.07
C ILE A 98 -14.02 -13.25 5.43
N ILE A 99 -13.06 -12.96 4.54
CA ILE A 99 -13.09 -11.75 3.69
C ILE A 99 -12.87 -12.17 2.25
N ASN A 100 -13.77 -11.72 1.37
CA ASN A 100 -13.71 -12.07 -0.03
C ASN A 100 -12.80 -11.12 -0.84
N ARG A 101 -11.63 -11.58 -1.30
CA ARG A 101 -10.76 -10.84 -2.24
C ARG A 101 -10.73 -11.45 -3.64
N GLU A 102 -11.75 -12.22 -4.02
CA GLU A 102 -11.81 -12.89 -5.33
C GLU A 102 -12.26 -11.95 -6.48
N HIS A 103 -12.60 -10.70 -6.17
CA HIS A 103 -13.13 -9.69 -7.12
C HIS A 103 -14.47 -10.07 -7.79
N GLU A 104 -15.18 -11.02 -7.21
CA GLU A 104 -16.53 -11.43 -7.61
C GLU A 104 -17.34 -11.85 -6.40
N ARG A 105 -18.64 -12.02 -6.57
CA ARG A 105 -19.52 -12.55 -5.52
C ARG A 105 -19.26 -14.05 -5.35
N VAL A 106 -18.96 -14.49 -4.13
CA VAL A 106 -18.64 -15.89 -3.82
C VAL A 106 -19.50 -16.40 -2.67
N SER A 107 -19.88 -17.68 -2.74
CA SER A 107 -20.66 -18.40 -1.73
C SER A 107 -19.74 -19.30 -0.91
N TYR A 108 -19.66 -19.07 0.40
CA TYR A 108 -18.79 -19.80 1.32
C TYR A 108 -19.57 -20.75 2.23
N HIS A 109 -18.98 -21.90 2.54
CA HIS A 109 -19.43 -22.82 3.58
C HIS A 109 -18.25 -23.09 4.52
N VAL A 110 -18.50 -22.98 5.82
CA VAL A 110 -17.55 -23.31 6.87
C VAL A 110 -17.97 -24.63 7.49
N GLU A 111 -17.10 -25.63 7.47
CA GLU A 111 -17.32 -26.91 8.12
C GLU A 111 -16.32 -27.09 9.27
N VAL A 112 -16.83 -27.40 10.45
CA VAL A 112 -16.03 -27.77 11.61
C VAL A 112 -16.05 -29.28 11.72
N MET A 113 -14.86 -29.89 11.70
CA MET A 113 -14.69 -31.34 11.81
C MET A 113 -13.84 -31.68 13.04
N ILE A 114 -14.25 -32.71 13.78
CA ILE A 114 -13.48 -33.29 14.89
C ILE A 114 -13.29 -34.76 14.55
N ASP A 115 -12.04 -35.23 14.46
CA ASP A 115 -11.70 -36.60 14.07
C ASP A 115 -12.44 -37.09 12.81
N ASN A 116 -12.46 -36.26 11.77
CA ASN A 116 -13.18 -36.49 10.49
C ASN A 116 -14.71 -36.62 10.62
N VAL A 117 -15.29 -36.30 11.77
CA VAL A 117 -16.74 -36.22 11.97
C VAL A 117 -17.17 -34.77 11.94
N LYS A 118 -18.14 -34.44 11.07
CA LYS A 118 -18.72 -33.10 10.98
C LYS A 118 -19.41 -32.76 12.31
N ASN A 119 -18.93 -31.70 12.94
CA ASN A 119 -19.42 -31.20 14.22
C ASN A 119 -20.36 -30.01 14.04
N ASN A 120 -19.98 -29.04 13.19
CA ASN A 120 -20.76 -27.82 12.93
C ASN A 120 -20.61 -27.39 11.45
N GLU A 121 -21.57 -26.62 10.96
CA GLU A 121 -21.55 -26.02 9.63
C GLU A 121 -22.18 -24.63 9.66
N VAL A 122 -21.57 -23.70 8.94
CA VAL A 122 -22.14 -22.38 8.67
C VAL A 122 -22.13 -22.10 7.18
N GLY A 123 -23.29 -21.88 6.60
CA GLY A 123 -23.42 -21.51 5.20
C GLY A 123 -24.82 -21.76 4.63
N PRO A 124 -25.06 -21.32 3.38
CA PRO A 124 -24.15 -20.52 2.56
C PRO A 124 -23.99 -19.07 3.07
N ILE A 125 -22.76 -18.55 3.03
CA ILE A 125 -22.43 -17.15 3.29
C ILE A 125 -22.07 -16.50 1.94
N GLU A 126 -22.95 -15.65 1.45
CA GLU A 126 -22.73 -14.89 0.22
C GLU A 126 -21.96 -13.62 0.55
N LEU A 127 -20.78 -13.45 -0.06
CA LEU A 127 -19.96 -12.25 0.13
C LEU A 127 -19.65 -11.61 -1.22
N GLU A 128 -19.93 -10.31 -1.34
CA GLU A 128 -19.43 -9.47 -2.42
C GLU A 128 -17.92 -9.21 -2.26
N HIS A 129 -17.26 -8.66 -3.28
CA HIS A 129 -15.84 -8.31 -3.17
C HIS A 129 -15.60 -7.32 -2.03
N ASP A 130 -14.57 -7.60 -1.21
CA ASP A 130 -14.19 -6.90 0.02
C ASP A 130 -15.21 -6.98 1.17
N GLU A 131 -16.26 -7.78 1.02
CA GLU A 131 -17.20 -8.04 2.12
C GLU A 131 -16.59 -9.02 3.14
N LYS A 132 -16.90 -8.76 4.41
CA LYS A 132 -16.40 -9.50 5.57
C LYS A 132 -17.56 -10.13 6.33
N TRP A 133 -17.38 -11.37 6.76
CA TRP A 133 -18.25 -12.05 7.71
C TRP A 133 -17.44 -12.58 8.89
N GLU A 134 -18.01 -12.48 10.09
CA GLU A 134 -17.48 -13.11 11.30
C GLU A 134 -18.62 -13.80 12.06
N GLY A 135 -18.37 -15.02 12.53
CA GLY A 135 -19.35 -15.78 13.31
C GLY A 135 -18.69 -16.71 14.32
N ILE A 136 -19.39 -16.97 15.42
CA ILE A 136 -18.99 -17.97 16.41
C ILE A 136 -19.38 -19.35 15.89
N VAL A 137 -18.45 -20.29 15.95
CA VAL A 137 -18.63 -21.70 15.55
C VAL A 137 -18.17 -22.66 16.62
#